data_AF-A0A0K8SKN0-F1
#
_entry.id   AF-A0A0K8SKN0-F1
#
_cell.length_a   1.000
_cell.length_b   1.000
_cell.length_c   1.000
_cell.angle_alpha   90.00
_cell.angle_beta   90.00
_cell.angle_gamma   90.00
#
_symmetry.space_group_name_H-M   'P 1'
#
loop_
_entity.id
_entity.type
_entity.pdbx_description
1 polymer ?
#
loop_
_entity_poly.entity_id
_entity_poly.type
_entity_poly.pdbx_seq_one_letter_code
_entity_poly.pdbx_strand_id
1 'polypeptide(L)'
;DFPVFEPYTFDIILLIDTAEKGFLSSVQEFSQLGVEFEVRHLKVGDYAWVARDRQRRELLLPFLVERKRLDDLLKSVIDGRFSEQKFRLQMSTIPNIVYLIELSQIRGNQQIASQAISNMLIKDLFTVKETKNNIDAMQYLANLTRYFIGSIKCKTLVRCEAYEKNCTLDHEVLLLPEFNAFFAGMEKNRTFTSKEMFTKQLVQLHGLSADRAWSIS
;
A
#
# COMPACT_ATOMS: atom_id res chain seq x y z
N ASP A 1 -28.88 -6.24 -2.68
CA ASP A 1 -27.96 -7.40 -2.74
C ASP A 1 -26.52 -6.93 -2.76
N PHE A 2 -25.76 -7.31 -1.74
CA PHE A 2 -24.32 -7.06 -1.71
C PHE A 2 -23.62 -8.09 -2.60
N PRO A 3 -22.66 -7.70 -3.45
CA PRO A 3 -21.92 -8.65 -4.26
C PRO A 3 -21.15 -9.63 -3.36
N VAL A 4 -21.43 -10.91 -3.58
CA VAL A 4 -20.69 -12.05 -3.03
C VAL A 4 -19.93 -12.69 -4.18
N PHE A 5 -18.64 -12.90 -3.99
CA PHE A 5 -17.80 -13.61 -4.94
C PHE A 5 -17.56 -15.01 -4.39
N GLU A 6 -18.10 -15.99 -5.09
CA GLU A 6 -17.93 -17.40 -4.74
C GLU A 6 -16.49 -17.86 -5.03
N PRO A 7 -15.99 -18.89 -4.33
CA PRO A 7 -14.70 -19.49 -4.60
C PRO A 7 -14.51 -19.78 -6.10
N TYR A 8 -13.33 -19.47 -6.62
CA TYR A 8 -12.93 -19.68 -8.01
C TYR A 8 -13.77 -18.94 -9.08
N THR A 9 -14.60 -17.96 -8.69
CA THR A 9 -15.40 -17.15 -9.63
C THR A 9 -14.81 -15.78 -9.96
N PHE A 10 -13.63 -15.49 -9.41
CA PHE A 10 -12.93 -14.23 -9.55
C PHE A 10 -11.42 -14.46 -9.74
N ASP A 11 -10.76 -13.44 -10.26
CA ASP A 11 -9.31 -13.41 -10.45
C ASP A 11 -8.68 -12.32 -9.57
N ILE A 12 -7.45 -12.56 -9.10
CA ILE A 12 -6.67 -11.59 -8.34
C ILE A 12 -5.75 -10.88 -9.31
N ILE A 13 -5.87 -9.56 -9.38
CA ILE A 13 -5.16 -8.71 -10.33
C ILE A 13 -4.31 -7.71 -9.57
N LEU A 14 -3.02 -7.65 -9.91
CA LEU A 14 -2.09 -6.64 -9.39
C LEU A 14 -2.40 -5.29 -10.04
N LEU A 15 -2.61 -4.26 -9.26
CA LEU A 15 -2.71 -2.89 -9.73
C LEU A 15 -1.37 -2.17 -9.55
N ILE A 16 -0.92 -1.50 -10.60
CA ILE A 16 0.33 -0.73 -10.62
C ILE A 16 -0.02 0.74 -10.87
N ASP A 17 0.46 1.64 -10.02
CA ASP A 17 0.22 3.07 -10.19
C ASP A 17 0.96 3.64 -11.40
N THR A 18 0.25 4.45 -12.18
CA THR A 18 0.78 5.18 -13.34
C THR A 18 1.91 6.16 -13.04
N ALA A 19 2.01 6.69 -11.82
CA ALA A 19 3.05 7.66 -11.45
C ALA A 19 4.35 7.00 -10.99
N GLU A 20 4.43 5.67 -10.98
CA GLU A 20 5.63 4.95 -10.57
C GLU A 20 6.82 5.23 -11.51
N LYS A 21 7.93 5.70 -10.96
CA LYS A 21 9.18 5.87 -11.70
C LYS A 21 9.74 4.51 -12.10
N GLY A 22 9.89 4.28 -13.41
CA GLY A 22 10.33 2.99 -13.93
C GLY A 22 9.18 2.05 -14.29
N PHE A 23 7.95 2.56 -14.34
CA PHE A 23 6.76 1.85 -14.80
C PHE A 23 6.98 0.96 -16.04
N LEU A 24 7.63 1.46 -17.09
CA LEU A 24 7.87 0.69 -18.32
C LEU A 24 8.75 -0.55 -18.10
N SER A 25 9.77 -0.47 -17.23
CA SER A 25 10.58 -1.62 -16.86
C SER A 25 9.78 -2.64 -16.04
N SER A 26 8.95 -2.17 -15.10
CA SER A 26 8.09 -3.04 -14.30
C SER A 26 7.11 -3.84 -15.17
N VAL A 27 6.47 -3.20 -16.17
CA VAL A 27 5.51 -3.86 -17.10
C VAL A 27 6.16 -5.02 -17.86
N GLN A 28 7.37 -4.81 -18.38
CA GLN A 28 8.09 -5.86 -19.12
C GLN A 28 8.49 -7.02 -18.21
N GLU A 29 8.99 -6.71 -17.01
CA GLU A 29 9.38 -7.72 -16.01
C GLU A 29 8.16 -8.53 -15.53
N PHE A 30 7.03 -7.90 -15.21
CA PHE A 30 5.82 -8.61 -14.80
C PHE A 30 5.24 -9.49 -15.90
N SER A 31 5.30 -9.04 -17.16
CA SER A 31 4.85 -9.84 -18.31
C SER A 31 5.67 -11.13 -18.43
N GLN A 32 6.99 -11.08 -18.16
CA GLN A 32 7.86 -12.26 -18.15
C GLN A 32 7.60 -13.18 -16.95
N LEU A 33 7.15 -12.63 -15.82
CA LEU A 33 6.84 -13.37 -14.61
C LEU A 33 5.46 -14.05 -14.64
N GLY A 34 4.66 -13.82 -15.69
CA GLY A 34 3.36 -14.46 -15.88
C GLY A 34 2.32 -14.05 -14.83
N VAL A 35 2.41 -12.82 -14.33
CA VAL A 35 1.46 -12.25 -13.36
C VAL A 35 0.46 -11.39 -14.11
N GLU A 36 -0.82 -11.54 -13.81
CA GLU A 36 -1.85 -10.64 -14.33
C GLU A 36 -1.80 -9.31 -13.57
N PHE A 37 -1.64 -8.22 -14.32
CA PHE A 37 -1.60 -6.88 -13.75
C PHE A 37 -2.37 -5.88 -14.61
N GLU A 38 -2.75 -4.78 -14.00
CA GLU A 38 -3.35 -3.64 -14.66
C GLU A 38 -2.76 -2.34 -14.15
N VAL A 39 -2.67 -1.38 -15.05
CA VAL A 39 -2.05 -0.09 -14.81
C VAL A 39 -3.14 0.96 -14.68
N ARG A 40 -3.21 1.61 -13.53
CA ARG A 40 -4.23 2.62 -13.23
C ARG A 40 -3.67 3.70 -12.33
N HIS A 41 -4.37 4.82 -12.21
CA HIS A 41 -4.00 5.80 -11.19
C HIS A 41 -4.53 5.38 -9.82
N LEU A 42 -3.63 5.16 -8.86
CA LEU A 42 -3.95 4.88 -7.47
C LEU A 42 -3.91 6.17 -6.64
N LYS A 43 -4.88 6.35 -5.75
CA LYS A 43 -4.92 7.53 -4.87
C LYS A 43 -3.90 7.46 -3.73
N VAL A 44 -3.44 6.26 -3.38
CA VAL A 44 -2.46 5.99 -2.33
C VAL A 44 -1.73 4.69 -2.64
N GLY A 45 -0.43 4.64 -2.35
CA GLY A 45 0.42 3.49 -2.67
C GLY A 45 0.80 3.39 -4.14
N ASP A 46 1.82 2.58 -4.41
CA ASP A 46 2.29 2.28 -5.76
C ASP A 46 1.69 0.96 -6.28
N TYR A 47 1.38 0.03 -5.38
CA TYR A 47 0.78 -1.26 -5.74
C TYR A 47 -0.38 -1.63 -4.81
N ALA A 48 -1.40 -2.22 -5.41
CA ALA A 48 -2.55 -2.77 -4.71
C ALA A 48 -3.02 -4.04 -5.41
N TRP A 49 -3.99 -4.75 -4.83
CA TRP A 49 -4.61 -5.91 -5.47
C TRP A 49 -6.13 -5.81 -5.41
N VAL A 50 -6.77 -6.27 -6.47
CA VAL A 50 -8.23 -6.42 -6.51
C VAL A 50 -8.61 -7.84 -6.84
N ALA A 51 -9.66 -8.33 -6.19
CA ALA A 51 -10.42 -9.47 -6.68
C ALA A 51 -11.45 -8.94 -7.68
N ARG A 52 -11.45 -9.50 -8.89
CA ARG A 52 -12.36 -9.10 -9.97
C ARG A 52 -13.20 -10.28 -10.43
N ASP A 53 -14.51 -10.13 -10.39
CA ASP A 53 -15.43 -11.14 -10.89
C ASP A 53 -15.70 -11.00 -12.41
N ARG A 54 -16.51 -11.93 -12.94
CA ARG A 54 -16.91 -11.91 -14.36
C ARG A 54 -17.75 -10.68 -14.75
N GLN A 55 -18.42 -10.04 -13.79
CA GLN A 55 -19.18 -8.81 -14.00
C GLN A 55 -18.31 -7.55 -13.88
N ARG A 56 -16.98 -7.71 -13.77
CA ARG A 56 -16.01 -6.61 -13.59
C ARG A 56 -16.20 -5.81 -12.30
N ARG A 57 -16.88 -6.38 -11.30
CA ARG A 57 -16.93 -5.83 -9.94
C ARG A 57 -15.60 -6.08 -9.27
N GLU A 58 -15.11 -5.12 -8.49
CA GLU A 58 -13.78 -5.14 -7.91
C GLU A 58 -13.83 -4.96 -6.40
N LEU A 59 -13.33 -5.94 -5.66
CA LEU A 59 -13.12 -5.87 -4.22
C LEU A 59 -11.64 -5.65 -3.94
N LEU A 60 -11.32 -4.65 -3.13
CA LEU A 60 -9.95 -4.29 -2.80
C LEU A 60 -9.41 -5.21 -1.70
N LEU A 61 -8.28 -5.85 -1.97
CA LEU A 61 -7.59 -6.66 -0.96
C LEU A 61 -6.99 -5.75 0.11
N PRO A 62 -6.85 -6.23 1.36
CA PRO A 62 -6.40 -5.43 2.50
C PRO A 62 -4.89 -5.21 2.51
N PHE A 63 -4.26 -5.09 1.32
CA PHE A 63 -2.82 -4.94 1.13
C PHE A 63 -2.50 -3.77 0.20
N LEU A 64 -1.53 -2.98 0.61
CA LEU A 64 -0.98 -1.88 -0.18
C LEU A 64 0.55 -1.92 -0.09
N VAL A 65 1.24 -1.62 -1.19
CA VAL A 65 2.70 -1.45 -1.19
C VAL A 65 3.05 -0.03 -1.60
N GLU A 66 3.93 0.59 -0.83
CA GLU A 66 4.66 1.81 -1.19
C GLU A 66 6.11 1.41 -1.47
N ARG A 67 6.57 1.60 -2.70
CA ARG A 67 7.95 1.32 -3.08
C ARG A 67 8.77 2.60 -2.98
N LYS A 68 9.91 2.51 -2.30
CA LYS A 68 10.84 3.64 -2.18
C LYS A 68 12.27 3.20 -2.37
N ARG A 69 12.98 3.88 -3.27
CA ARG A 69 14.44 3.75 -3.33
C ARG A 69 15.07 4.42 -2.12
N LEU A 70 16.09 3.79 -1.53
CA LEU A 70 16.69 4.28 -0.28
C LEU A 70 17.23 5.71 -0.40
N ASP A 71 17.80 6.08 -1.55
CA ASP A 71 18.31 7.45 -1.79
C ASP A 71 17.18 8.49 -1.88
N ASP A 72 16.05 8.14 -2.50
CA ASP A 72 14.86 8.98 -2.52
C ASP A 72 14.20 9.07 -1.14
N LEU A 73 14.23 7.98 -0.37
CA LEU A 73 13.71 7.94 0.99
C LEU A 73 14.50 8.87 1.91
N LEU A 74 15.83 8.80 1.89
CA LEU A 74 16.69 9.68 2.68
C LEU A 74 16.47 11.16 2.34
N LYS A 75 16.36 11.49 1.06
CA LYS A 75 16.03 12.85 0.62
C LYS A 75 14.66 13.28 1.15
N SER A 76 13.66 12.40 1.07
CA SER A 76 12.30 12.69 1.53
C SER A 76 12.18 12.92 3.04
N VAL A 77 13.08 12.32 3.84
CA VAL A 77 13.16 12.56 5.27
C VAL A 77 13.75 13.95 5.54
N ILE A 78 14.80 14.32 4.81
CA ILE A 78 15.46 15.63 4.95
C ILE A 78 14.52 16.77 4.52
N ASP A 79 13.79 16.60 3.42
CA ASP A 79 12.88 17.62 2.88
C ASP A 79 11.47 17.60 3.51
N GLY A 80 11.21 16.68 4.43
CA GLY A 80 9.95 16.59 5.19
C GLY A 80 8.79 15.92 4.47
N ARG A 81 8.90 15.57 3.17
CA ARG A 81 7.83 14.92 2.41
C ARG A 81 7.50 13.51 2.89
N PHE A 82 8.46 12.86 3.53
CA PHE A 82 8.27 11.52 4.09
C PHE A 82 7.09 11.47 5.07
N SER A 83 6.97 12.47 5.95
CA SER A 83 5.91 12.53 6.96
C SER A 83 4.52 12.66 6.35
N GLU A 84 4.38 13.45 5.29
CA GLU A 84 3.10 13.61 4.58
C GLU A 84 2.69 12.31 3.87
N GLN A 85 3.64 11.64 3.21
CA GLN A 85 3.40 10.37 2.52
C GLN A 85 2.97 9.28 3.50
N LYS A 86 3.71 9.13 4.61
CA LYS A 86 3.35 8.24 5.72
C LYS A 86 1.95 8.54 6.26
N PHE A 87 1.63 9.82 6.50
CA PHE A 87 0.32 10.21 7.00
C PHE A 87 -0.81 9.80 6.05
N ARG A 88 -0.63 10.00 4.74
CA ARG A 88 -1.62 9.57 3.73
C ARG A 88 -1.84 8.06 3.73
N LEU A 89 -0.76 7.29 3.90
CA LEU A 89 -0.82 5.83 3.99
C LEU A 89 -1.57 5.38 5.25
N GLN A 90 -1.28 5.97 6.41
CA GLN A 90 -2.00 5.65 7.66
C GLN A 90 -3.48 6.02 7.59
N MET A 91 -3.80 7.17 7.00
CA MET A 91 -5.18 7.61 6.78
C MET A 91 -5.92 6.77 5.75
N SER A 92 -5.24 5.88 5.03
CA SER A 92 -5.91 5.02 4.08
C SER A 92 -6.81 3.98 4.73
N THR A 93 -6.58 3.65 6.00
CA THR A 93 -7.27 2.57 6.73
C THR A 93 -7.08 1.18 6.12
N ILE A 94 -6.17 1.01 5.16
CA ILE A 94 -5.76 -0.30 4.64
C ILE A 94 -4.93 -0.99 5.75
N PRO A 95 -5.29 -2.22 6.18
CA PRO A 95 -4.65 -2.85 7.34
C PRO A 95 -3.18 -3.22 7.10
N ASN A 96 -2.84 -3.74 5.92
CA ASN A 96 -1.51 -4.27 5.65
C ASN A 96 -0.78 -3.38 4.64
N ILE A 97 0.01 -2.43 5.15
CA ILE A 97 0.83 -1.55 4.33
C ILE A 97 2.28 -2.04 4.38
N VAL A 98 2.83 -2.36 3.21
CA VAL A 98 4.21 -2.80 3.03
C VAL A 98 5.03 -1.67 2.43
N TYR A 99 6.09 -1.27 3.12
CA TYR A 99 7.13 -0.42 2.56
C TYR A 99 8.20 -1.28 1.89
N LEU A 100 8.25 -1.25 0.56
CA LEU A 100 9.23 -1.96 -0.24
C LEU A 100 10.44 -1.05 -0.49
N ILE A 101 11.48 -1.22 0.31
CA ILE A 101 12.70 -0.42 0.24
C ILE A 101 13.67 -1.06 -0.74
N GLU A 102 14.02 -0.33 -1.80
CA GLU A 102 15.07 -0.76 -2.73
C GLU A 102 16.43 -0.18 -2.31
N LEU A 103 17.32 -1.08 -1.91
CA LEU A 103 18.70 -0.84 -1.56
C LEU A 103 19.55 -0.76 -2.84
N SER A 104 19.37 0.31 -3.63
CA SER A 104 20.16 0.54 -4.85
C SER A 104 21.67 0.46 -4.57
N GLN A 105 22.48 0.11 -5.58
CA GLN A 105 23.94 -0.15 -5.51
C GLN A 105 24.80 1.07 -5.10
N ILE A 106 24.61 1.60 -3.90
CA ILE A 106 25.37 2.76 -3.40
C ILE A 106 26.36 2.28 -2.33
N ARG A 107 27.63 2.68 -2.49
CA ARG A 107 28.74 2.36 -1.59
C ARG A 107 28.63 3.23 -0.32
N GLY A 108 28.40 2.64 0.87
CA GLY A 108 28.52 3.36 2.17
C GLY A 108 27.59 2.89 3.32
N ASN A 109 27.44 3.75 4.35
CA ASN A 109 26.67 3.61 5.62
C ASN A 109 25.14 3.37 5.47
N GLN A 110 24.68 2.90 4.31
CA GLN A 110 23.27 2.70 4.00
C GLN A 110 22.59 1.63 4.85
N GLN A 111 23.33 0.64 5.32
CA GLN A 111 22.75 -0.37 6.22
C GLN A 111 22.28 0.25 7.53
N ILE A 112 23.04 1.18 8.10
CA ILE A 112 22.66 1.90 9.32
C ILE A 112 21.43 2.79 9.04
N ALA A 113 21.42 3.47 7.90
CA ALA A 113 20.31 4.33 7.50
C ALA A 113 19.03 3.51 7.22
N SER A 114 19.14 2.38 6.52
CA SER A 114 18.05 1.45 6.26
C SER A 114 17.50 0.90 7.58
N GLN A 115 18.37 0.43 8.48
CA GLN A 115 17.95 -0.03 9.81
C GLN A 115 17.22 1.04 10.61
N ALA A 116 17.72 2.28 10.62
CA ALA A 116 17.08 3.38 11.32
C ALA A 116 15.68 3.68 10.74
N ILE A 117 15.55 3.70 9.42
CA ILE A 117 14.28 3.95 8.73
C ILE A 117 13.31 2.76 8.91
N SER A 118 13.80 1.54 8.79
CA SER A 118 13.03 0.32 9.04
C SER A 118 12.46 0.31 10.45
N ASN A 119 13.27 0.66 11.45
CA ASN A 119 12.82 0.79 12.84
C ASN A 119 11.76 1.88 13.02
N MET A 120 11.86 2.98 12.29
CA MET A 120 10.85 4.04 12.30
C MET A 120 9.54 3.53 11.71
N LEU A 121 9.58 2.95 10.51
CA LEU A 121 8.40 2.42 9.81
C LEU A 121 7.71 1.27 10.56
N ILE A 122 8.47 0.38 11.19
CA ILE A 122 7.91 -0.72 12.00
C ILE A 122 7.14 -0.17 13.21
N LYS A 123 7.65 0.88 13.86
CA LYS A 123 6.92 1.56 14.96
C LYS A 123 5.60 2.14 14.49
N ASP A 124 5.51 2.49 13.21
CA ASP A 124 4.34 3.06 12.58
C ASP A 124 3.35 2.03 12.04
N LEU A 125 3.53 0.76 12.45
CA LEU A 125 2.71 -0.40 12.07
C LEU A 125 2.82 -0.78 10.59
N PHE A 126 3.88 -0.35 9.91
CA PHE A 126 4.16 -0.80 8.56
C PHE A 126 5.04 -2.04 8.55
N THR A 127 4.76 -2.93 7.60
CA THR A 127 5.69 -4.03 7.28
C THR A 127 6.78 -3.48 6.38
N VAL A 128 8.05 -3.73 6.71
CA VAL A 128 9.17 -3.29 5.87
C VAL A 128 9.76 -4.49 5.14
N LYS A 129 9.88 -4.38 3.82
CA LYS A 129 10.56 -5.35 2.97
C LYS A 129 11.71 -4.67 2.24
N GLU A 130 12.92 -5.13 2.49
CA GLU A 130 14.10 -4.66 1.76
C GLU A 130 14.36 -5.56 0.54
N THR A 131 14.76 -4.94 -0.56
CA THR A 131 15.15 -5.59 -1.83
C THR A 131 16.42 -4.98 -2.38
N LYS A 132 17.20 -5.76 -3.12
CA LYS A 132 18.54 -5.33 -3.60
C LYS A 132 18.48 -4.42 -4.82
N ASN A 133 17.46 -4.58 -5.65
CA ASN A 133 17.30 -3.88 -6.92
C ASN A 133 15.85 -4.03 -7.43
N ASN A 134 15.56 -3.36 -8.54
CA ASN A 134 14.25 -3.42 -9.20
C ASN A 134 13.79 -4.85 -9.49
N ILE A 135 14.69 -5.71 -9.99
CA ILE A 135 14.35 -7.10 -10.37
C ILE A 135 13.89 -7.89 -9.15
N ASP A 136 14.60 -7.77 -8.02
CA ASP A 136 14.24 -8.40 -6.75
C ASP A 136 12.91 -7.85 -6.19
N ALA A 137 12.66 -6.55 -6.36
CA ALA A 137 11.37 -5.93 -6.05
C ALA A 137 10.22 -6.49 -6.90
N MET A 138 10.40 -6.62 -8.21
CA MET A 138 9.38 -7.19 -9.10
C MET A 138 9.15 -8.67 -8.81
N GLN A 139 10.21 -9.44 -8.54
CA GLN A 139 10.09 -10.83 -8.11
C GLN A 139 9.32 -10.98 -6.80
N TYR A 140 9.58 -10.09 -5.82
CA TYR A 140 8.82 -10.05 -4.58
C TYR A 140 7.33 -9.81 -4.82
N LEU A 141 6.97 -8.79 -5.61
CA LEU A 141 5.58 -8.47 -5.95
C LEU A 141 4.89 -9.61 -6.71
N ALA A 142 5.61 -10.26 -7.63
CA ALA A 142 5.09 -11.42 -8.35
C ALA A 142 4.83 -12.61 -7.42
N ASN A 143 5.75 -12.90 -6.51
CA ASN A 143 5.58 -13.97 -5.52
C ASN A 143 4.44 -13.67 -4.55
N LEU A 144 4.31 -12.41 -4.11
CA LEU A 144 3.22 -11.96 -3.25
C LEU A 144 1.86 -12.10 -3.97
N THR A 145 1.80 -11.77 -5.26
CA THR A 145 0.58 -11.96 -6.06
C THR A 145 0.20 -13.44 -6.18
N ARG A 146 1.18 -14.33 -6.42
CA ARG A 146 0.93 -15.79 -6.44
C ARG A 146 0.47 -16.31 -5.07
N TYR A 147 1.04 -15.78 -3.99
CA TYR A 147 0.59 -16.08 -2.64
C TYR A 147 -0.87 -15.69 -2.43
N PHE A 148 -1.27 -14.46 -2.80
CA PHE A 148 -2.68 -14.04 -2.71
C PHE A 148 -3.60 -14.92 -3.55
N ILE A 149 -3.19 -15.26 -4.77
CA ILE A 149 -3.93 -16.20 -5.62
C ILE A 149 -4.15 -17.54 -4.91
N GLY A 150 -3.10 -18.15 -4.37
CA GLY A 150 -3.18 -19.45 -3.69
C GLY A 150 -4.01 -19.41 -2.40
N SER A 151 -3.90 -18.31 -1.65
CA SER A 151 -4.57 -18.17 -0.35
C SER A 151 -6.03 -17.71 -0.45
N ILE A 152 -6.43 -17.05 -1.55
CA ILE A 152 -7.74 -16.38 -1.65
C ILE A 152 -8.67 -17.05 -2.65
N LYS A 153 -8.18 -17.71 -3.71
CA LYS A 153 -9.06 -18.27 -4.76
C LYS A 153 -10.10 -19.28 -4.24
N CYS A 154 -9.82 -19.98 -3.15
CA CYS A 154 -10.74 -20.94 -2.54
C CYS A 154 -11.74 -20.33 -1.55
N LYS A 155 -11.75 -19.00 -1.38
CA LYS A 155 -12.49 -18.28 -0.35
C LYS A 155 -13.71 -17.55 -0.90
N THR A 156 -14.69 -17.32 -0.05
CA THR A 156 -15.84 -16.48 -0.37
C THR A 156 -15.52 -15.04 -0.01
N LEU A 157 -15.67 -14.11 -0.96
CA LEU A 157 -15.48 -12.69 -0.71
C LEU A 157 -16.83 -12.00 -0.62
N VAL A 158 -17.06 -11.25 0.43
CA VAL A 158 -18.32 -10.52 0.63
C VAL A 158 -17.98 -9.04 0.70
N ARG A 159 -18.74 -8.22 -0.02
CA ARG A 159 -18.56 -6.77 0.06
C ARG A 159 -18.86 -6.27 1.47
N CYS A 160 -17.99 -5.39 1.97
CA CYS A 160 -18.24 -4.54 3.13
C CYS A 160 -18.07 -3.05 2.79
N GLU A 161 -18.34 -2.18 3.77
CA GLU A 161 -18.11 -0.73 3.62
C GLU A 161 -16.69 -0.32 4.02
N ALA A 162 -16.09 -1.03 4.98
CA ALA A 162 -14.76 -0.77 5.50
C ALA A 162 -14.10 -2.07 5.97
N TYR A 163 -12.77 -2.08 6.03
CA TYR A 163 -12.03 -3.21 6.57
C TYR A 163 -12.37 -3.47 8.03
N GLU A 164 -12.43 -4.74 8.40
CA GLU A 164 -12.46 -5.12 9.81
C GLU A 164 -11.12 -4.83 10.48
N LYS A 165 -11.15 -4.53 11.78
CA LYS A 165 -9.95 -4.18 12.57
C LYS A 165 -8.86 -5.26 12.53
N ASN A 166 -9.23 -6.52 12.32
CA ASN A 166 -8.34 -7.67 12.23
C ASN A 166 -8.51 -8.40 10.89
N CYS A 167 -8.55 -7.67 9.78
CA CYS A 167 -8.68 -8.28 8.46
C CYS A 167 -7.46 -9.16 8.15
N THR A 168 -7.61 -10.47 8.35
CA THR A 168 -6.60 -11.48 8.02
C THR A 168 -7.03 -12.25 6.79
N LEU A 169 -6.05 -12.78 6.06
CA LEU A 169 -6.30 -13.70 4.96
C LEU A 169 -6.54 -15.13 5.42
N ASP A 170 -6.73 -15.40 6.72
CA ASP A 170 -6.86 -16.79 7.23
C ASP A 170 -8.32 -17.26 7.24
N HIS A 171 -9.27 -16.33 7.35
CA HIS A 171 -10.71 -16.65 7.37
C HIS A 171 -11.21 -17.22 6.04
N GLU A 172 -12.15 -18.17 6.09
CA GLU A 172 -12.80 -18.74 4.89
C GLU A 172 -13.64 -17.71 4.12
N VAL A 173 -14.20 -16.75 4.85
CA VAL A 173 -14.96 -15.62 4.32
C VAL A 173 -14.17 -14.34 4.56
N LEU A 174 -13.94 -13.56 3.50
CA LEU A 174 -13.25 -12.28 3.59
C LEU A 174 -14.21 -11.13 3.30
N LEU A 175 -14.28 -10.18 4.22
CA LEU A 175 -15.03 -8.94 4.07
C LEU A 175 -14.14 -7.87 3.45
N LEU A 176 -14.44 -7.47 2.21
CA LEU A 176 -13.60 -6.54 1.44
C LEU A 176 -14.42 -5.37 0.90
N PRO A 177 -13.91 -4.13 0.95
CA PRO A 177 -14.60 -2.99 0.39
C PRO A 177 -14.51 -3.00 -1.14
N GLU A 178 -15.51 -2.41 -1.78
CA GLU A 178 -15.49 -2.19 -3.22
C GLU A 178 -14.45 -1.13 -3.58
N PHE A 179 -13.58 -1.40 -4.56
CA PHE A 179 -12.44 -0.55 -4.91
C PHE A 179 -12.82 0.91 -5.14
N ASN A 180 -13.78 1.16 -6.03
CA ASN A 180 -14.20 2.53 -6.38
C ASN A 180 -14.87 3.24 -5.21
N ALA A 181 -15.71 2.53 -4.44
CA ALA A 181 -16.40 3.10 -3.29
C ALA A 181 -15.42 3.49 -2.17
N PHE A 182 -14.43 2.62 -1.89
CA PHE A 182 -13.37 2.86 -0.92
C PHE A 182 -12.62 4.16 -1.22
N PHE A 183 -12.12 4.28 -2.45
CA PHE A 183 -11.35 5.44 -2.88
C PHE A 183 -12.20 6.71 -3.06
N ALA A 184 -13.49 6.60 -3.40
CA ALA A 184 -14.40 7.74 -3.40
C ALA A 184 -14.71 8.25 -1.98
N GLY A 185 -14.80 7.34 -1.01
CA GLY A 185 -14.94 7.66 0.41
C GLY A 185 -13.77 8.51 0.92
N MET A 186 -12.54 8.24 0.47
CA MET A 186 -11.37 9.05 0.82
C MET A 186 -11.45 10.52 0.33
N GLU A 187 -12.18 10.79 -0.74
CA GLU A 187 -12.38 12.16 -1.26
C GLU A 187 -13.50 12.89 -0.51
N LYS A 188 -14.59 12.18 -0.20
CA LYS A 188 -15.77 12.76 0.45
C LYS A 188 -15.65 12.87 1.98
N ASN A 189 -14.93 11.95 2.62
CA ASN A 189 -14.63 11.99 4.06
C ASN A 189 -13.41 12.86 4.40
N ARG A 190 -13.08 13.85 3.57
CA ARG A 190 -12.17 14.95 3.93
C ARG A 190 -12.80 15.93 4.93
N THR A 191 -13.54 15.44 5.91
CA THR A 191 -13.75 16.16 7.16
C THR A 191 -12.61 15.73 8.07
N PHE A 192 -11.47 16.42 7.96
CA PHE A 192 -10.47 16.36 9.02
C PHE A 192 -11.19 16.66 10.33
N THR A 193 -11.09 15.78 11.30
CA THR A 193 -11.52 16.11 12.66
C THR A 193 -10.77 17.36 13.12
N SER A 194 -11.31 18.14 14.05
CA SER A 194 -10.61 19.32 14.59
C SER A 194 -9.19 18.96 15.06
N LYS A 195 -9.02 17.72 15.55
CA LYS A 195 -7.73 17.12 15.91
C LYS A 195 -6.81 16.95 14.70
N GLU A 196 -7.25 16.34 13.62
CA GLU A 196 -6.45 16.15 12.41
C GLU A 196 -6.14 17.46 11.67
N MET A 197 -7.06 18.44 11.67
CA MET A 197 -6.79 19.79 11.17
C MET A 197 -5.72 20.46 12.02
N PHE A 198 -5.84 20.35 13.35
CA PHE A 198 -4.88 20.93 14.28
C PHE A 198 -3.51 20.26 14.15
N THR A 199 -3.45 18.93 14.01
CA THR A 199 -2.21 18.20 13.70
C THR A 199 -1.60 18.70 12.40
N LYS A 200 -2.40 18.87 11.33
CA LYS A 200 -1.90 19.42 10.05
C LYS A 200 -1.37 20.84 10.18
N GLN A 201 -2.05 21.70 10.92
CA GLN A 201 -1.60 23.07 11.19
C GLN A 201 -0.31 23.08 12.02
N LEU A 202 -0.19 22.20 13.01
CA LEU A 202 0.99 22.05 13.84
C LEU A 202 2.20 21.54 13.04
N VAL A 203 2.00 20.60 12.11
CA VAL A 203 3.06 20.13 11.20
C VAL A 203 3.56 21.22 10.24
N GLN A 204 2.74 22.22 9.93
CA GLN A 204 3.16 23.38 9.12
C GLN A 204 4.01 24.39 9.91
N LEU A 205 4.03 24.33 11.24
CA LEU A 205 4.93 25.13 12.05
C LEU A 205 6.32 24.48 12.06
N HIS A 206 7.33 25.23 11.63
CA HIS A 206 8.72 24.79 11.58
C HIS A 206 9.15 24.10 12.90
N GLY A 207 9.44 22.80 12.84
CA GLY A 207 10.01 22.03 13.95
C GLY A 207 9.08 21.03 14.66
N LEU A 208 7.82 20.90 14.25
CA LEU A 208 6.89 19.91 14.78
C LEU A 208 6.71 18.72 13.81
N SER A 209 7.17 17.54 14.21
CA SER A 209 6.90 16.29 13.49
C SER A 209 5.42 15.90 13.63
N ALA A 210 4.90 15.12 12.68
CA ALA A 210 3.51 14.61 12.72
C ALA A 210 3.20 13.90 14.04
N ASP A 211 4.16 13.14 14.57
CA ASP A 211 4.00 12.42 15.84
C ASP A 211 3.89 13.37 17.04
N ARG A 212 4.65 14.49 17.05
CA ARG A 212 4.55 15.54 18.08
C ARG A 212 3.27 16.34 17.95
N ALA A 213 2.88 16.67 16.72
CA ALA A 213 1.65 17.38 16.44
C ALA A 213 0.40 16.56 16.85
N TRP A 214 0.44 15.24 16.63
CA TRP A 214 -0.65 14.32 17.02
C TRP A 214 -0.76 14.13 18.53
N SER A 215 0.36 14.20 19.25
CA SER A 215 0.39 14.09 20.71
C SER A 215 0.02 15.39 21.44
N ILE A 216 0.08 16.53 20.75
CA ILE A 216 -0.36 17.85 21.27
C ILE A 216 -1.84 18.10 20.97
N SER A 217 -2.35 17.58 19.84
CA SER A 217 -3.77 17.60 19.45
C SER A 217 -4.59 16.57 20.23
#